data_AF-A0A2D8ARJ4-F1
#
_entry.id   AF-A0A2D8ARJ4-F1
#
_cell.length_a   1.000
_cell.length_b   1.000
_cell.length_c   1.000
_cell.angle_alpha   90.00
_cell.angle_beta   90.00
_cell.angle_gamma   90.00
#
_symmetry.space_group_name_H-M   'P 1'
#
loop_
_entity.id
_entity.type
_entity.pdbx_description
1 polymer ?
#
loop_
_entity_poly.entity_id
_entity_poly.type
_entity_poly.pdbx_seq_one_letter_code
_entity_poly.pdbx_strand_id
1 'polypeptide(L)'
;MGTCPFCRAQTLPGDSICYSCGRVISGASGMDSRVKGNFMRSPTRKAKPGKSPRHATSTKSRRKVRKKRSMINQLGLVALIAFIFFTPDARQFVLAKWAEIEDYVMEGLAPHQVYPLEADYTVVRSIDLWNNGSGVGHLEESIPLPLDVTSNEGGAVALAYEDGTEVQKSNIQEVINIELRIDGEVISIPKDGVPTKQKSEAVVTAQGNEIWWPGQGDGSDKCKHGACVRVSIDVPSGTHETVDFAVTLKSKSYTWWHSTRVDGKIDGKSEGTSLARSGTFADIAERGMGSRSNTFASTLNWYDRGGTDGWAIDARSNTAPTVYQTAASIDASLPTNLKTNAYAFARATFDWLNEYVPYDTNAPNIARGGEQCLVAGMGDCDEQSNAFMSIMRHKGIPTWYVFGALTDSNFENWEGHAWAYILLPMSNEWCEQKGVVIETCFVEGAVDVVNRKWLVHTPTVYIDWIEKAPWTNVDGYYSGGSMQGNDFKRLRSFFTEGYEISGGTWNNKWIGEDLS
;
A
#
# COMPACT_ATOMS: atom_id res chain seq x y z
N MET A 1 3.76 16.98 -24.45
CA MET A 1 3.44 16.92 -23.01
C MET A 1 2.40 15.83 -22.85
N GLY A 2 2.60 14.91 -21.92
CA GLY A 2 1.59 13.89 -21.60
C GLY A 2 0.58 14.43 -20.61
N THR A 3 -0.53 13.71 -20.42
CA THR A 3 -1.39 13.88 -19.26
C THR A 3 -1.33 12.60 -18.44
N CYS A 4 -1.31 12.74 -17.12
CA CYS A 4 -1.38 11.60 -16.21
C CYS A 4 -2.68 10.82 -16.44
N PRO A 5 -2.66 9.50 -16.67
CA PRO A 5 -3.90 8.72 -16.82
C PRO A 5 -4.76 8.73 -15.55
N PHE A 6 -4.15 8.83 -14.37
CA PHE A 6 -4.87 8.73 -13.09
C PHE A 6 -5.55 10.02 -12.63
N CYS A 7 -5.04 11.21 -13.00
CA CYS A 7 -5.61 12.49 -12.55
C CYS A 7 -5.67 13.58 -13.62
N ARG A 8 -5.25 13.25 -14.85
CA ARG A 8 -5.23 14.14 -16.02
C ARG A 8 -4.41 15.42 -15.88
N ALA A 9 -3.63 15.57 -14.81
CA ALA A 9 -2.67 16.66 -14.70
C ALA A 9 -1.62 16.56 -15.80
N GLN A 10 -1.06 17.71 -16.20
CA GLN A 10 0.02 17.73 -17.18
C GLN A 10 1.25 17.04 -16.61
N THR A 11 1.84 16.16 -17.42
CA THR A 11 3.08 15.45 -17.09
C THR A 11 4.18 15.87 -18.05
N LEU A 12 5.38 16.04 -17.52
CA LEU A 12 6.55 16.37 -18.32
C LEU A 12 7.03 15.10 -19.06
N PRO A 13 7.59 15.25 -20.28
CA PRO A 13 8.20 14.12 -20.97
C PRO A 13 9.29 13.47 -20.11
N GLY A 14 9.12 12.20 -19.76
CA GLY A 14 10.05 11.43 -18.93
C GLY A 14 9.64 11.27 -17.46
N ASP A 15 8.52 11.88 -17.03
CA ASP A 15 8.01 11.67 -15.68
C ASP A 15 7.55 10.22 -15.48
N SER A 16 8.13 9.55 -14.47
CA SER A 16 7.71 8.22 -14.01
C SER A 16 6.54 8.26 -13.05
N ILE A 17 6.38 9.37 -12.35
CA ILE A 17 5.32 9.62 -11.37
C ILE A 17 4.64 10.92 -11.76
N CYS A 18 3.31 10.95 -11.70
CA CYS A 18 2.59 12.20 -11.77
C CYS A 18 2.78 12.96 -10.46
N TYR A 19 3.55 14.05 -10.49
CA TYR A 19 3.73 14.91 -9.31
C TYR A 19 2.43 15.57 -8.82
N SER A 20 1.35 15.50 -9.60
CA SER A 20 0.02 16.01 -9.22
C SER A 20 -0.93 14.97 -8.63
N CYS A 21 -0.78 13.66 -8.90
CA CYS A 21 -1.55 12.60 -8.23
C CYS A 21 -0.72 11.49 -7.55
N GLY A 22 0.61 11.61 -7.52
CA GLY A 22 1.51 10.72 -6.79
C GLY A 22 1.61 9.33 -7.40
N ARG A 23 0.79 9.04 -8.42
CA ARG A 23 0.75 7.74 -9.09
C ARG A 23 1.80 7.63 -10.17
N VAL A 24 2.28 6.40 -10.32
CA VAL A 24 3.27 6.02 -11.32
C VAL A 24 2.61 6.01 -12.69
N ILE A 25 3.04 6.87 -13.60
CA ILE A 25 2.44 7.07 -14.93
C ILE A 25 3.22 6.42 -16.07
N SER A 26 4.38 5.82 -15.77
CA SER A 26 5.07 4.96 -16.72
C SER A 26 5.63 3.74 -16.02
N GLY A 27 5.36 2.56 -16.60
CA GLY A 27 6.04 1.31 -16.29
C GLY A 27 6.06 0.90 -14.82
N ALA A 28 4.92 0.51 -14.24
CA ALA A 28 4.91 -0.25 -12.98
C ALA A 28 5.47 -1.69 -13.13
N SER A 29 6.48 -1.89 -13.99
CA SER A 29 6.73 -3.19 -14.62
C SER A 29 7.14 -4.29 -13.65
N GLY A 30 7.87 -3.97 -12.58
CA GLY A 30 8.29 -4.94 -11.56
C GLY A 30 7.10 -5.56 -10.85
N MET A 31 6.46 -4.83 -9.92
CA MET A 31 5.39 -5.39 -9.11
C MET A 31 4.14 -5.75 -9.93
N ASP A 32 3.79 -4.96 -10.95
CA ASP A 32 2.68 -5.31 -11.84
C ASP A 32 2.93 -6.68 -12.45
N SER A 33 4.16 -6.97 -12.93
CA SER A 33 4.51 -8.29 -13.43
C SER A 33 4.49 -9.37 -12.34
N ARG A 34 4.85 -9.08 -11.09
CA ARG A 34 4.87 -10.07 -10.00
C ARG A 34 3.48 -10.46 -9.52
N VAL A 35 2.59 -9.49 -9.30
CA VAL A 35 1.17 -9.78 -8.97
C VAL A 35 0.50 -10.50 -10.13
N LYS A 36 0.75 -10.03 -11.36
CA LYS A 36 0.30 -10.69 -12.60
C LYS A 36 1.13 -11.94 -12.92
N GLY A 37 2.06 -12.36 -12.07
CA GLY A 37 3.04 -13.44 -12.24
C GLY A 37 3.64 -13.65 -13.65
N ASN A 38 3.88 -12.57 -14.39
CA ASN A 38 4.48 -12.53 -15.72
C ASN A 38 6.01 -12.68 -15.61
N PHE A 39 6.52 -13.80 -15.09
CA PHE A 39 7.96 -14.01 -14.83
C PHE A 39 8.81 -14.32 -16.08
N MET A 40 8.20 -14.35 -17.26
CA MET A 40 8.84 -14.76 -18.51
C MET A 40 8.87 -13.59 -19.51
N ARG A 41 9.66 -12.56 -19.25
CA ARG A 41 10.09 -11.62 -20.30
C ARG A 41 11.60 -11.57 -20.38
N SER A 42 12.13 -11.93 -21.55
CA SER A 42 13.51 -11.63 -21.94
C SER A 42 13.76 -10.11 -21.88
N PRO A 43 14.99 -9.67 -21.55
CA PRO A 43 15.26 -8.25 -21.29
C PRO A 43 15.03 -7.42 -22.56
N THR A 44 14.11 -6.46 -22.50
CA THR A 44 14.02 -5.44 -23.55
C THR A 44 15.30 -4.60 -23.58
N ARG A 45 15.94 -4.61 -24.75
CA ARG A 45 17.22 -3.98 -25.05
C ARG A 45 17.23 -2.47 -24.77
N LYS A 46 18.31 -2.04 -24.09
CA LYS A 46 19.09 -0.80 -24.27
C LYS A 46 18.31 0.51 -24.42
N ALA A 47 18.15 1.24 -23.31
CA ALA A 47 18.06 2.70 -23.33
C ALA A 47 19.29 3.30 -22.63
N LYS A 48 19.96 4.25 -23.29
CA LYS A 48 21.18 4.91 -22.79
C LYS A 48 20.81 5.94 -21.69
N PRO A 49 21.61 6.07 -20.63
CA PRO A 49 21.38 7.07 -19.59
C PRO A 49 21.57 8.49 -20.13
N GLY A 50 20.51 9.30 -20.09
CA GLY A 50 20.56 10.74 -20.32
C GLY A 50 21.12 11.45 -19.08
N LYS A 51 22.07 12.36 -19.28
CA LYS A 51 22.68 13.17 -18.20
C LYS A 51 21.76 14.32 -17.80
N SER A 52 21.63 14.56 -16.49
CA SER A 52 20.93 15.71 -15.91
C SER A 52 21.64 17.04 -16.25
N PRO A 53 20.93 18.10 -16.65
CA PRO A 53 21.54 19.43 -16.79
C PRO A 53 21.62 20.12 -15.42
N ARG A 54 22.84 20.22 -14.86
CA ARG A 54 23.17 21.19 -13.80
C ARG A 54 23.84 22.42 -14.44
N HIS A 55 23.26 23.59 -14.12
CA HIS A 55 23.82 24.94 -14.06
C HIS A 55 24.67 25.53 -15.19
N ALA A 56 24.15 26.63 -15.76
CA ALA A 56 24.84 27.85 -16.19
C ALA A 56 23.73 28.90 -16.49
N THR A 57 23.75 30.19 -16.17
CA THR A 57 24.77 31.15 -15.71
C THR A 57 24.08 32.49 -15.35
N SER A 58 24.48 33.08 -14.23
CA SER A 58 24.97 34.48 -14.04
C SER A 58 24.29 35.72 -14.70
N THR A 59 24.02 36.70 -13.82
CA THR A 59 24.09 38.19 -13.95
C THR A 59 22.93 39.01 -14.54
N LYS A 60 22.33 39.88 -13.71
CA LYS A 60 22.64 41.34 -13.64
C LYS A 60 21.83 42.07 -12.56
N SER A 61 22.52 42.93 -11.81
CA SER A 61 21.95 43.84 -10.81
C SER A 61 21.05 44.91 -11.43
N ARG A 62 19.98 45.31 -10.74
CA ARG A 62 19.31 46.61 -10.97
C ARG A 62 19.07 47.36 -9.66
N ARG A 63 19.37 48.65 -9.74
CA ARG A 63 19.46 49.68 -8.69
C ARG A 63 18.18 49.84 -7.87
N LYS A 64 18.38 50.06 -6.56
CA LYS A 64 17.40 50.54 -5.58
C LYS A 64 16.92 51.96 -5.93
N VAL A 65 15.60 52.15 -6.02
CA VAL A 65 14.95 53.47 -5.94
C VAL A 65 14.38 53.63 -4.54
N ARG A 66 14.91 54.61 -3.81
CA ARG A 66 14.55 54.95 -2.43
C ARG A 66 13.25 55.79 -2.47
N LYS A 67 12.11 55.20 -2.09
CA LYS A 67 10.89 55.98 -1.76
C LYS A 67 10.86 56.21 -0.24
N LYS A 68 10.93 57.47 0.19
CA LYS A 68 10.65 57.88 1.57
C LYS A 68 9.20 57.51 1.91
N ARG A 69 9.00 56.62 2.89
CA ARG A 69 7.69 56.37 3.53
C ARG A 69 7.75 56.90 4.97
N SER A 70 6.62 57.40 5.45
CA SER A 70 6.47 58.14 6.70
C SER A 70 6.81 57.29 7.93
N MET A 71 7.69 57.81 8.79
CA MET A 71 8.27 57.16 9.98
C MET A 71 7.32 56.95 11.16
N ILE A 72 6.04 57.34 11.08
CA ILE A 72 5.13 57.35 12.24
C ILE A 72 4.34 56.04 12.37
N ASN A 73 3.96 55.40 11.26
CA ASN A 73 3.25 54.11 11.28
C ASN A 73 4.21 52.90 11.44
N GLN A 74 5.52 53.11 11.25
CA GLN A 74 6.54 52.09 11.48
C GLN A 74 6.91 51.96 12.96
N LEU A 75 6.79 53.02 13.77
CA LEU A 75 7.18 52.98 15.18
C LEU A 75 6.18 52.17 16.03
N GLY A 76 4.87 52.28 15.75
CA GLY A 76 3.85 51.43 16.38
C GLY A 76 3.95 49.97 15.98
N LEU A 77 4.24 49.69 14.69
CA LEU A 77 4.46 48.33 14.19
C LEU A 77 5.76 47.71 14.76
N VAL A 78 6.85 48.48 14.83
CA VAL A 78 8.12 48.04 15.41
C VAL A 78 7.99 47.83 16.91
N ALA A 79 7.23 48.66 17.63
CA ALA A 79 6.93 48.46 19.05
C ALA A 79 6.06 47.22 19.28
N LEU A 80 5.08 46.94 18.42
CA LEU A 80 4.27 45.72 18.47
C LEU A 80 5.09 44.46 18.16
N ILE A 81 5.93 44.50 17.11
CA ILE A 81 6.85 43.41 16.76
C ILE A 81 7.85 43.21 17.91
N ALA A 82 8.45 44.28 18.44
CA ALA A 82 9.33 44.18 19.58
C ALA A 82 8.61 43.59 20.80
N PHE A 83 7.39 44.02 21.12
CA PHE A 83 6.59 43.45 22.21
C PHE A 83 6.32 41.96 22.00
N ILE A 84 5.96 41.54 20.79
CA ILE A 84 5.76 40.12 20.46
C ILE A 84 7.08 39.32 20.60
N PHE A 85 8.24 39.89 20.26
CA PHE A 85 9.53 39.20 20.34
C PHE A 85 10.22 39.27 21.72
N PHE A 86 9.91 40.27 22.55
CA PHE A 86 10.45 40.46 23.91
C PHE A 86 9.57 39.87 25.01
N THR A 87 8.31 39.51 24.70
CA THR A 87 7.41 38.83 25.66
C THR A 87 7.31 37.35 25.25
N PRO A 88 7.85 36.41 26.05
CA PRO A 88 7.88 34.98 25.70
C PRO A 88 6.51 34.41 25.34
N ASP A 89 5.47 34.78 26.11
CA ASP A 89 4.11 34.27 25.94
C ASP A 89 3.46 34.80 24.65
N ALA A 90 3.69 36.07 24.31
CA ALA A 90 3.18 36.67 23.07
C ALA A 90 3.88 36.08 21.84
N ARG A 91 5.19 35.78 21.95
CA ARG A 91 5.96 35.10 20.90
C ARG A 91 5.43 33.69 20.64
N GLN A 92 5.23 32.90 21.69
CA GLN A 92 4.70 31.54 21.57
C GLN A 92 3.29 31.54 20.99
N PHE A 93 2.43 32.44 21.44
CA PHE A 93 1.07 32.56 20.91
C PHE A 93 1.05 32.95 19.42
N VAL A 94 1.85 33.94 19.01
CA VAL A 94 1.91 34.37 17.61
C VAL A 94 2.55 33.30 16.72
N LEU A 95 3.62 32.62 17.18
CA LEU A 95 4.22 31.52 16.41
C LEU A 95 3.28 30.32 16.30
N ALA A 96 2.58 29.94 17.37
CA ALA A 96 1.58 28.87 17.32
C ALA A 96 0.42 29.23 16.38
N LYS A 97 -0.07 30.48 16.42
CA LYS A 97 -1.11 30.95 15.50
C LYS A 97 -0.62 31.08 14.06
N TRP A 98 0.65 31.42 13.86
CA TRP A 98 1.25 31.48 12.53
C TRP A 98 1.48 30.08 11.94
N ALA A 99 1.94 29.12 12.76
CA ALA A 99 2.04 27.72 12.39
C ALA A 99 0.66 27.12 12.03
N GLU A 100 -0.37 27.41 12.82
CA GLU A 100 -1.75 26.99 12.53
C GLU A 100 -2.29 27.58 11.20
N ILE A 101 -1.95 28.84 10.90
CA ILE A 101 -2.32 29.50 9.63
C ILE A 101 -1.50 28.93 8.45
N GLU A 102 -0.20 28.69 8.66
CA GLU A 102 0.69 28.10 7.66
C GLU A 102 0.23 26.68 7.31
N ASP A 103 -0.08 25.86 8.31
CA ASP A 103 -0.66 24.53 8.15
C ASP A 103 -1.96 24.57 7.36
N TYR A 104 -2.89 25.48 7.71
CA TYR A 104 -4.16 25.62 7.01
C TYR A 104 -3.98 26.04 5.54
N VAL A 105 -3.04 26.95 5.25
CA VAL A 105 -2.75 27.40 3.88
C VAL A 105 -2.06 26.30 3.07
N MET A 106 -1.08 25.60 3.66
CA MET A 106 -0.40 24.47 3.04
C MET A 106 -1.38 23.32 2.77
N GLU A 107 -2.32 23.08 3.68
CA GLU A 107 -3.37 22.06 3.51
C GLU A 107 -4.36 22.39 2.39
N GLY A 108 -4.64 23.67 2.14
CA GLY A 108 -5.49 24.13 1.04
C GLY A 108 -4.84 24.04 -0.35
N LEU A 109 -3.50 24.07 -0.41
CA LEU A 109 -2.73 24.05 -1.66
C LEU A 109 -2.05 22.71 -1.95
N ALA A 110 -2.16 21.75 -1.02
CA ALA A 110 -1.49 20.48 -1.12
C ALA A 110 -1.96 19.65 -2.32
N PRO A 111 -1.03 18.92 -2.98
CA PRO A 111 -1.43 17.90 -3.94
C PRO A 111 -2.29 16.85 -3.23
N HIS A 112 -3.30 16.37 -3.93
CA HIS A 112 -4.22 15.38 -3.40
C HIS A 112 -4.68 14.43 -4.49
N GLN A 113 -5.12 13.26 -4.07
CA GLN A 113 -5.84 12.33 -4.94
C GLN A 113 -7.29 12.21 -4.49
N VAL A 114 -8.21 12.24 -5.45
CA VAL A 114 -9.63 12.07 -5.21
C VAL A 114 -9.98 10.59 -5.22
N TYR A 115 -10.73 10.15 -4.21
CA TYR A 115 -11.22 8.79 -4.08
C TYR A 115 -12.74 8.76 -3.86
N PRO A 116 -13.46 7.77 -4.41
CA PRO A 116 -14.86 7.53 -4.08
C PRO A 116 -15.01 7.13 -2.61
N LEU A 117 -16.14 7.47 -2.00
CA LEU A 117 -16.49 6.98 -0.67
C LEU A 117 -16.90 5.52 -0.71
N GLU A 118 -17.69 5.12 -1.70
CA GLU A 118 -18.10 3.73 -1.92
C GLU A 118 -18.07 3.41 -3.41
N ALA A 119 -17.77 2.16 -3.76
CA ALA A 119 -17.92 1.66 -5.12
C ALA A 119 -18.32 0.18 -5.14
N ASP A 120 -19.23 -0.15 -6.04
CA ASP A 120 -19.62 -1.51 -6.39
C ASP A 120 -19.08 -1.79 -7.78
N TYR A 121 -18.31 -2.86 -7.97
CA TYR A 121 -17.70 -3.14 -9.27
C TYR A 121 -17.41 -4.63 -9.49
N THR A 122 -17.23 -5.01 -10.75
CA THR A 122 -16.67 -6.31 -11.13
C THR A 122 -15.27 -6.11 -11.69
N VAL A 123 -14.27 -6.62 -10.97
CA VAL A 123 -12.89 -6.68 -11.45
C VAL A 123 -12.63 -8.05 -12.06
N VAL A 124 -12.01 -8.06 -13.23
CA VAL A 124 -11.64 -9.28 -13.95
C VAL A 124 -10.14 -9.37 -13.98
N ARG A 125 -9.61 -10.47 -13.45
CA ARG A 125 -8.24 -10.91 -13.71
C ARG A 125 -8.26 -11.83 -14.91
N SER A 126 -7.78 -11.34 -16.04
CA SER A 126 -7.73 -12.08 -17.30
C SER A 126 -6.36 -12.70 -17.51
N ILE A 127 -6.34 -13.93 -18.01
CA ILE A 127 -5.13 -14.69 -18.33
C ILE A 127 -5.23 -15.09 -19.79
N ASP A 128 -4.53 -14.34 -20.63
CA ASP A 128 -4.45 -14.59 -22.06
C ASP A 128 -3.27 -15.52 -22.36
N LEU A 129 -3.52 -16.53 -23.19
CA LEU A 129 -2.59 -17.60 -23.52
C LEU A 129 -2.43 -17.70 -25.03
N TRP A 130 -1.20 -17.50 -25.52
CA TRP A 130 -0.87 -17.66 -26.93
C TRP A 130 0.12 -18.81 -27.11
N ASN A 131 -0.26 -19.83 -27.86
CA ASN A 131 0.64 -20.90 -28.24
C ASN A 131 1.09 -20.74 -29.70
N ASN A 132 2.25 -20.13 -29.90
CA ASN A 132 2.81 -19.92 -31.24
C ASN A 132 3.81 -21.02 -31.65
N GLY A 133 4.14 -21.94 -30.76
CA GLY A 133 5.10 -23.00 -31.05
C GLY A 133 4.45 -24.27 -31.54
N SER A 134 5.30 -25.26 -31.81
CA SER A 134 4.91 -26.61 -32.21
C SER A 134 4.59 -27.45 -30.97
N GLY A 135 3.37 -27.98 -30.87
CA GLY A 135 2.92 -28.84 -29.76
C GLY A 135 1.89 -28.15 -28.85
N VAL A 136 1.40 -28.88 -27.85
CA VAL A 136 0.45 -28.36 -26.85
C VAL A 136 1.21 -27.55 -25.80
N GLY A 137 0.73 -26.35 -25.51
CA GLY A 137 1.18 -25.54 -24.39
C GLY A 137 0.32 -25.87 -23.17
N HIS A 138 0.93 -26.04 -22.02
CA HIS A 138 0.24 -26.43 -20.79
C HIS A 138 0.44 -25.36 -19.72
N LEU A 139 -0.65 -24.93 -19.08
CA LEU A 139 -0.64 -24.01 -17.96
C LEU A 139 -1.27 -24.67 -16.74
N GLU A 140 -0.57 -24.55 -15.62
CA GLU A 140 -1.07 -24.81 -14.27
C GLU A 140 -1.07 -23.49 -13.52
N GLU A 141 -2.24 -22.93 -13.26
CA GLU A 141 -2.42 -21.59 -12.71
C GLU A 141 -2.92 -21.64 -11.27
N SER A 142 -2.44 -20.70 -10.44
CA SER A 142 -2.95 -20.48 -9.09
C SER A 142 -3.47 -19.05 -8.96
N ILE A 143 -4.78 -18.90 -8.75
CA ILE A 143 -5.44 -17.61 -8.60
C ILE A 143 -5.92 -17.48 -7.15
N PRO A 144 -5.40 -16.53 -6.35
CA PRO A 144 -5.88 -16.31 -4.99
C PRO A 144 -7.39 -16.09 -4.94
N LEU A 145 -8.04 -16.62 -3.90
CA LEU A 145 -9.45 -16.33 -3.66
C LEU A 145 -9.56 -15.11 -2.74
N PRO A 146 -10.11 -13.98 -3.23
CA PRO A 146 -10.34 -12.82 -2.38
C PRO A 146 -11.39 -13.16 -1.32
N LEU A 147 -11.24 -12.55 -0.16
CA LEU A 147 -12.15 -12.70 0.98
C LEU A 147 -12.82 -11.34 1.26
N ASP A 148 -13.88 -11.40 2.07
CA ASP A 148 -14.36 -10.21 2.77
C ASP A 148 -13.25 -9.67 3.68
N VAL A 149 -13.06 -8.34 3.66
CA VAL A 149 -12.05 -7.66 4.49
C VAL A 149 -12.74 -6.66 5.38
N THR A 150 -12.34 -6.65 6.64
CA THR A 150 -12.88 -5.80 7.68
C THR A 150 -11.83 -4.80 8.19
N SER A 151 -12.28 -3.76 8.90
CA SER A 151 -11.40 -2.76 9.48
C SER A 151 -10.54 -3.28 10.64
N ASN A 152 -10.79 -4.48 11.14
CA ASN A 152 -9.95 -5.15 12.12
C ASN A 152 -9.97 -6.67 11.87
N GLU A 153 -8.91 -7.18 11.26
CA GLU A 153 -8.81 -8.59 10.86
C GLU A 153 -8.47 -9.51 12.04
N GLY A 154 -7.66 -9.02 13.00
CA GLY A 154 -7.28 -9.78 14.19
C GLY A 154 -8.33 -9.77 15.30
N GLY A 155 -9.18 -8.75 15.34
CA GLY A 155 -10.19 -8.53 16.39
C GLY A 155 -11.59 -9.03 16.03
N ALA A 156 -12.35 -9.41 17.06
CA ALA A 156 -13.79 -9.64 16.93
C ALA A 156 -14.56 -8.33 16.66
N VAL A 157 -14.07 -7.23 17.23
CA VAL A 157 -14.65 -5.87 17.14
C VAL A 157 -13.55 -4.85 16.86
N ALA A 158 -13.91 -3.62 16.51
CA ALA A 158 -12.94 -2.53 16.35
C ALA A 158 -12.40 -2.08 17.71
N LEU A 159 -13.29 -1.83 18.69
CA LEU A 159 -12.95 -1.53 20.09
C LEU A 159 -14.01 -2.15 21.01
N ALA A 160 -13.59 -2.68 22.15
CA ALA A 160 -14.47 -3.10 23.24
C ALA A 160 -14.28 -2.20 24.46
N TYR A 161 -15.35 -1.98 25.21
CA TYR A 161 -15.35 -1.14 26.41
C TYR A 161 -15.64 -1.95 27.67
N GLU A 162 -15.13 -1.47 28.81
CA GLU A 162 -15.28 -2.12 30.12
C GLU A 162 -16.73 -2.19 30.59
N ASP A 163 -17.61 -1.32 30.08
CA ASP A 163 -19.05 -1.33 30.36
C ASP A 163 -19.83 -2.38 29.54
N GLY A 164 -19.13 -3.14 28.70
CA GLY A 164 -19.69 -4.17 27.83
C GLY A 164 -20.19 -3.64 26.48
N THR A 165 -20.04 -2.34 26.19
CA THR A 165 -20.33 -1.81 24.86
C THR A 165 -19.20 -2.13 23.88
N GLU A 166 -19.54 -2.18 22.59
CA GLU A 166 -18.60 -2.55 21.52
C GLU A 166 -18.82 -1.68 20.28
N VAL A 167 -17.71 -1.26 19.66
CA VAL A 167 -17.71 -0.69 18.31
C VAL A 167 -17.43 -1.81 17.33
N GLN A 168 -18.43 -2.14 16.51
CA GLN A 168 -18.31 -3.18 15.51
C GLN A 168 -17.32 -2.78 14.41
N LYS A 169 -16.64 -3.77 13.84
CA LYS A 169 -15.76 -3.56 12.69
C LYS A 169 -16.57 -3.29 11.42
N SER A 170 -16.01 -2.48 10.53
CA SER A 170 -16.64 -2.14 9.25
C SER A 170 -16.14 -3.08 8.16
N ASN A 171 -17.04 -3.51 7.27
CA ASN A 171 -16.65 -4.21 6.05
C ASN A 171 -16.10 -3.17 5.06
N ILE A 172 -14.82 -3.32 4.71
CA ILE A 172 -14.12 -2.41 3.79
C ILE A 172 -14.04 -2.98 2.37
N GLN A 173 -14.15 -4.30 2.25
CA GLN A 173 -14.35 -5.05 1.00
C GLN A 173 -15.35 -6.18 1.28
N GLU A 174 -16.39 -6.31 0.47
CA GLU A 174 -17.39 -7.37 0.52
C GLU A 174 -17.46 -8.06 -0.84
N VAL A 175 -17.07 -9.32 -0.91
CA VAL A 175 -17.15 -10.14 -2.12
C VAL A 175 -18.59 -10.62 -2.30
N ILE A 176 -19.23 -10.21 -3.39
CA ILE A 176 -20.61 -10.58 -3.72
C ILE A 176 -20.65 -11.89 -4.50
N ASN A 177 -19.83 -12.00 -5.54
CA ASN A 177 -19.80 -13.14 -6.46
C ASN A 177 -18.38 -13.39 -6.97
N ILE A 178 -18.05 -14.65 -7.17
CA ILE A 178 -16.81 -15.09 -7.82
C ILE A 178 -17.17 -16.07 -8.92
N GLU A 179 -16.66 -15.84 -10.12
CA GLU A 179 -16.83 -16.74 -11.24
C GLU A 179 -15.55 -16.85 -12.07
N LEU A 180 -15.37 -18.03 -12.66
CA LEU A 180 -14.31 -18.29 -13.61
C LEU A 180 -14.94 -18.60 -14.97
N ARG A 181 -14.47 -17.90 -16.00
CA ARG A 181 -14.96 -18.03 -17.37
C ARG A 181 -13.86 -18.58 -18.25
N ILE A 182 -14.15 -19.70 -18.90
CA ILE A 182 -13.21 -20.50 -19.69
C ILE A 182 -14.01 -21.34 -20.67
N ASP A 183 -13.53 -21.52 -21.89
CA ASP A 183 -14.19 -22.35 -22.93
C ASP A 183 -15.65 -21.97 -23.26
N GLY A 184 -16.05 -20.72 -22.98
CA GLY A 184 -17.43 -20.25 -23.11
C GLY A 184 -18.36 -20.73 -21.98
N GLU A 185 -17.81 -21.40 -20.96
CA GLU A 185 -18.50 -21.80 -19.74
C GLU A 185 -18.26 -20.78 -18.62
N VAL A 186 -19.23 -20.66 -17.71
CA VAL A 186 -19.13 -19.83 -16.50
C VAL A 186 -19.26 -20.74 -15.29
N ILE A 187 -18.21 -20.80 -14.49
CA ILE A 187 -18.10 -21.66 -13.31
C ILE A 187 -18.20 -20.76 -12.07
N SER A 188 -19.27 -20.93 -11.30
CA SER A 188 -19.41 -20.23 -10.02
C SER A 188 -18.48 -20.84 -8.98
N ILE A 189 -17.68 -19.99 -8.33
CA ILE A 189 -16.75 -20.39 -7.28
C ILE A 189 -17.33 -19.95 -5.92
N PRO A 190 -17.41 -20.85 -4.93
CA PRO A 190 -17.88 -20.46 -3.60
C PRO A 190 -17.00 -19.38 -2.98
N LYS A 191 -17.62 -18.45 -2.24
CA LYS A 191 -16.88 -17.49 -1.41
C LYS A 191 -15.97 -18.24 -0.45
N ASP A 192 -14.76 -17.74 -0.27
CA ASP A 192 -13.70 -18.33 0.55
C ASP A 192 -13.28 -19.76 0.14
N GLY A 193 -13.78 -20.27 -0.99
CA GLY A 193 -13.49 -21.62 -1.48
C GLY A 193 -14.15 -22.73 -0.66
N VAL A 194 -15.23 -22.46 0.07
CA VAL A 194 -15.92 -23.44 0.92
C VAL A 194 -17.33 -23.76 0.39
N PRO A 195 -17.72 -25.04 0.21
CA PRO A 195 -16.91 -26.25 0.42
C PRO A 195 -15.76 -26.36 -0.59
N THR A 196 -14.61 -26.87 -0.13
CA THR A 196 -13.43 -27.07 -0.97
C THR A 196 -13.68 -28.12 -2.02
N LYS A 197 -13.06 -27.97 -3.19
CA LYS A 197 -13.07 -28.95 -4.28
C LYS A 197 -11.65 -29.45 -4.52
N GLN A 198 -11.41 -30.74 -4.28
CA GLN A 198 -10.10 -31.35 -4.56
C GLN A 198 -9.92 -31.57 -6.07
N LYS A 199 -8.67 -31.81 -6.53
CA LYS A 199 -8.40 -32.08 -7.96
C LYS A 199 -9.17 -33.28 -8.50
N SER A 200 -9.37 -34.33 -7.71
CA SER A 200 -10.18 -35.49 -8.11
C SER A 200 -11.66 -35.18 -8.35
N GLU A 201 -12.12 -34.01 -7.92
CA GLU A 201 -13.49 -33.51 -8.03
C GLU A 201 -13.56 -32.27 -8.93
N ALA A 202 -12.50 -32.02 -9.71
CA ALA A 202 -12.38 -30.86 -10.59
C ALA A 202 -13.58 -30.77 -11.54
N VAL A 203 -13.99 -29.54 -11.81
CA VAL A 203 -14.89 -29.25 -12.91
C VAL A 203 -14.08 -29.42 -14.19
N VAL A 204 -14.53 -30.30 -15.07
CA VAL A 204 -13.91 -30.54 -16.38
C VAL A 204 -14.78 -29.88 -17.44
N THR A 205 -14.19 -28.96 -18.20
CA THR A 205 -14.90 -28.23 -19.27
C THR A 205 -15.11 -29.11 -20.50
N ALA A 206 -15.91 -28.63 -21.45
CA ALA A 206 -16.11 -29.28 -22.75
C ALA A 206 -14.82 -29.49 -23.54
N GLN A 207 -13.78 -28.69 -23.30
CA GLN A 207 -12.47 -28.81 -23.94
C GLN A 207 -11.47 -29.65 -23.12
N GLY A 208 -11.89 -30.17 -21.96
CA GLY A 208 -11.07 -31.03 -21.11
C GLY A 208 -10.18 -30.29 -20.10
N ASN A 209 -10.38 -28.99 -19.92
CA ASN A 209 -9.65 -28.18 -18.93
C ASN A 209 -10.20 -28.44 -17.52
N GLU A 210 -9.32 -28.44 -16.51
CA GLU A 210 -9.69 -28.78 -15.14
C GLU A 210 -9.65 -27.56 -14.21
N ILE A 211 -10.71 -27.38 -13.41
CA ILE A 211 -10.85 -26.28 -12.45
C ILE A 211 -11.21 -26.84 -11.07
N TRP A 212 -10.43 -26.48 -10.05
CA TRP A 212 -10.71 -26.86 -8.66
C TRP A 212 -10.26 -25.78 -7.68
N TRP A 213 -10.71 -25.84 -6.43
CA TRP A 213 -10.34 -24.87 -5.38
C TRP A 213 -10.02 -25.64 -4.10
N PRO A 214 -8.77 -26.09 -3.95
CA PRO A 214 -8.37 -26.92 -2.85
C PRO A 214 -8.09 -26.08 -1.59
N GLY A 215 -7.90 -26.76 -0.46
CA GLY A 215 -7.33 -26.12 0.72
C GLY A 215 -5.84 -25.81 0.57
N GLN A 216 -5.28 -25.11 1.57
CA GLN A 216 -3.87 -24.79 1.63
C GLN A 216 -2.99 -26.05 1.66
N GLY A 217 -1.88 -26.05 0.92
CA GLY A 217 -0.90 -27.12 0.93
C GLY A 217 0.15 -27.00 -0.17
N ASP A 218 1.09 -27.93 -0.19
CA ASP A 218 2.15 -28.01 -1.19
C ASP A 218 1.77 -28.88 -2.40
N GLY A 219 2.44 -28.66 -3.52
CA GLY A 219 2.25 -29.38 -4.79
C GLY A 219 1.35 -28.64 -5.79
N SER A 220 1.30 -29.14 -7.03
CA SER A 220 0.50 -28.55 -8.12
C SER A 220 -1.01 -28.61 -7.87
N ASP A 221 -1.45 -29.53 -7.01
CA ASP A 221 -2.87 -29.79 -6.78
C ASP A 221 -3.44 -28.97 -5.62
N LYS A 222 -2.60 -28.16 -4.96
CA LYS A 222 -2.90 -27.40 -3.74
C LYS A 222 -2.51 -25.94 -3.91
N CYS A 223 -2.92 -25.12 -2.94
CA CYS A 223 -2.62 -23.69 -2.90
C CYS A 223 -1.62 -23.39 -1.80
N LYS A 224 -0.39 -22.98 -2.14
CA LYS A 224 0.65 -22.73 -1.14
C LYS A 224 0.34 -21.53 -0.22
N HIS A 225 -0.27 -20.47 -0.78
CA HIS A 225 -0.48 -19.20 -0.08
C HIS A 225 -1.79 -19.08 0.73
N GLY A 226 -2.71 -20.04 0.61
CA GLY A 226 -4.03 -19.96 1.23
C GLY A 226 -5.14 -20.47 0.31
N ALA A 227 -6.37 -19.98 0.46
CA ALA A 227 -7.48 -20.31 -0.43
C ALA A 227 -7.20 -19.79 -1.85
N CYS A 228 -7.36 -20.64 -2.86
CA CYS A 228 -7.13 -20.27 -4.26
C CYS A 228 -7.97 -21.15 -5.20
N VAL A 229 -8.14 -20.67 -6.44
CA VAL A 229 -8.59 -21.46 -7.58
C VAL A 229 -7.38 -21.95 -8.35
N ARG A 230 -7.43 -23.22 -8.75
CA ARG A 230 -6.47 -23.88 -9.62
C ARG A 230 -7.10 -24.10 -10.99
N VAL A 231 -6.34 -23.80 -12.03
CA VAL A 231 -6.76 -24.02 -13.42
C VAL A 231 -5.65 -24.78 -14.13
N SER A 232 -6.01 -25.91 -14.74
CA SER A 232 -5.16 -26.69 -15.63
C SER A 232 -5.74 -26.61 -17.04
N ILE A 233 -4.98 -26.04 -17.97
CA ILE A 233 -5.43 -25.80 -19.35
C ILE A 233 -4.35 -26.20 -20.35
N ASP A 234 -4.79 -26.92 -21.38
CA ASP A 234 -4.00 -27.27 -22.56
C ASP A 234 -4.42 -26.40 -23.75
N VAL A 235 -3.46 -25.67 -24.32
CA VAL A 235 -3.66 -24.78 -25.47
C VAL A 235 -3.02 -25.41 -26.70
N PRO A 236 -3.80 -25.80 -27.72
CA PRO A 236 -3.27 -26.36 -28.97
C PRO A 236 -2.28 -25.44 -29.70
N SER A 237 -1.45 -26.04 -30.55
CA SER A 237 -0.49 -25.29 -31.36
C SER A 237 -1.21 -24.33 -32.32
N GLY A 238 -0.76 -23.08 -32.37
CA GLY A 238 -1.32 -22.05 -33.24
C GLY A 238 -2.65 -21.45 -32.77
N THR A 239 -3.09 -21.76 -31.54
CA THR A 239 -4.33 -21.21 -30.97
C THR A 239 -4.05 -20.22 -29.83
N HIS A 240 -5.13 -19.59 -29.39
CA HIS A 240 -5.16 -18.65 -28.29
C HIS A 240 -6.39 -18.93 -27.42
N GLU A 241 -6.21 -18.95 -26.10
CA GLU A 241 -7.26 -19.13 -25.12
C GLU A 241 -7.18 -18.05 -24.05
N THR A 242 -8.31 -17.75 -23.41
CA THR A 242 -8.41 -16.80 -22.30
C THR A 242 -9.11 -17.44 -21.12
N VAL A 243 -8.57 -17.22 -19.91
CA VAL A 243 -9.22 -17.55 -18.64
C VAL A 243 -9.50 -16.26 -17.89
N ASP A 244 -10.77 -15.96 -17.65
CA ASP A 244 -11.20 -14.77 -16.91
C ASP A 244 -11.69 -15.15 -15.52
N PHE A 245 -11.05 -14.61 -14.50
CA PHE A 245 -11.50 -14.72 -13.11
C PHE A 245 -12.16 -13.41 -12.70
N ALA A 246 -13.48 -13.42 -12.58
CA ALA A 246 -14.29 -12.23 -12.32
C ALA A 246 -14.79 -12.22 -10.88
N VAL A 247 -14.60 -11.09 -10.20
CA VAL A 247 -14.99 -10.87 -8.81
C VAL A 247 -15.87 -9.63 -8.74
N THR A 248 -17.13 -9.82 -8.39
CA THR A 248 -18.06 -8.72 -8.09
C THR A 248 -17.98 -8.41 -6.60
N LEU A 249 -17.75 -7.15 -6.25
CA LEU A 249 -17.55 -6.74 -4.86
C LEU A 249 -18.05 -5.33 -4.59
N LYS A 250 -18.27 -5.04 -3.30
CA LYS A 250 -18.46 -3.69 -2.76
C LYS A 250 -17.22 -3.28 -1.99
N SER A 251 -16.79 -2.03 -2.13
CA SER A 251 -15.64 -1.50 -1.42
C SER A 251 -15.93 -0.11 -0.88
N LYS A 252 -15.46 0.17 0.34
CA LYS A 252 -15.75 1.42 1.07
C LYS A 252 -14.46 2.09 1.49
N SER A 253 -14.44 3.42 1.47
CA SER A 253 -13.36 4.18 2.09
C SER A 253 -13.42 4.03 3.60
N TYR A 254 -12.27 3.78 4.22
CA TYR A 254 -12.14 3.65 5.67
C TYR A 254 -10.82 4.25 6.11
N THR A 255 -10.77 4.81 7.31
CA THR A 255 -9.53 5.32 7.89
C THR A 255 -9.30 4.75 9.29
N TRP A 256 -8.03 4.50 9.60
CA TRP A 256 -7.55 4.23 10.96
C TRP A 256 -6.85 5.44 11.55
N TRP A 257 -7.05 6.61 10.95
CA TRP A 257 -6.36 7.85 11.30
C TRP A 257 -7.32 8.89 11.85
N HIS A 258 -7.13 9.25 13.12
CA HIS A 258 -7.84 10.35 13.74
C HIS A 258 -7.15 11.68 13.42
N SER A 259 -7.52 12.28 12.29
CA SER A 259 -6.91 13.52 11.81
C SER A 259 -7.87 14.45 11.09
N THR A 260 -7.64 15.75 11.21
CA THR A 260 -8.33 16.79 10.43
C THR A 260 -8.08 16.66 8.93
N ARG A 261 -6.99 16.01 8.54
CA ARG A 261 -6.56 15.80 7.14
C ARG A 261 -7.39 14.75 6.40
N VAL A 262 -8.17 13.95 7.13
CA VAL A 262 -9.09 12.96 6.57
C VAL A 262 -10.51 13.54 6.61
N ASP A 263 -11.26 13.38 5.51
CA ASP A 263 -12.64 13.87 5.43
C ASP A 263 -13.50 13.23 6.54
N GLY A 264 -14.37 14.03 7.17
CA GLY A 264 -15.24 13.55 8.25
C GLY A 264 -16.32 12.55 7.81
N LYS A 265 -16.53 12.39 6.50
CA LYS A 265 -17.44 11.39 5.93
C LYS A 265 -16.87 9.98 5.90
N ILE A 266 -15.57 9.81 6.16
CA ILE A 266 -14.91 8.52 6.08
C ILE A 266 -15.02 7.82 7.44
N ASP A 267 -15.55 6.60 7.41
CA ASP A 267 -15.71 5.77 8.60
C ASP A 267 -14.37 5.41 9.25
N GLY A 268 -14.39 5.15 10.57
CA GLY A 268 -13.23 4.75 11.36
C GLY A 268 -12.39 5.91 11.92
N LYS A 269 -12.68 7.14 11.52
CA LYS A 269 -11.95 8.33 11.99
C LYS A 269 -12.09 8.56 13.51
N SER A 270 -13.22 8.22 14.12
CA SER A 270 -13.45 8.39 15.55
C SER A 270 -12.62 7.41 16.39
N GLU A 271 -12.40 6.20 15.89
CA GLU A 271 -11.64 5.11 16.51
C GLU A 271 -10.17 5.11 16.09
N GLY A 272 -9.80 5.93 15.10
CA GLY A 272 -8.45 5.99 14.57
C GLY A 272 -7.38 6.39 15.59
N THR A 273 -6.15 5.98 15.32
CA THR A 273 -4.96 6.42 16.05
C THR A 273 -4.50 7.79 15.57
N SER A 274 -3.69 8.46 16.37
CA SER A 274 -3.03 9.73 16.03
C SER A 274 -1.85 9.94 16.97
N LEU A 275 -1.07 11.00 16.72
CA LEU A 275 0.06 11.36 17.59
C LEU A 275 -0.35 11.45 19.08
N ALA A 276 -1.50 12.06 19.36
CA ALA A 276 -2.01 12.27 20.72
C ALA A 276 -2.68 11.03 21.35
N ARG A 277 -3.02 10.02 20.55
CA ARG A 277 -3.69 8.80 21.02
C ARG A 277 -2.76 7.59 21.07
N SER A 278 -1.64 7.65 20.38
CA SER A 278 -0.76 6.49 20.21
C SER A 278 0.00 6.15 21.48
N GLY A 279 0.15 4.85 21.71
CA GLY A 279 1.00 4.28 22.72
C GLY A 279 2.46 4.23 22.31
N THR A 280 3.23 3.49 23.12
CA THR A 280 4.65 3.29 22.92
C THR A 280 4.96 1.96 22.23
N PHE A 281 6.24 1.72 21.89
CA PHE A 281 6.67 0.41 21.40
C PHE A 281 6.43 -0.74 22.41
N ALA A 282 6.44 -0.45 23.72
CA ALA A 282 6.23 -1.46 24.76
C ALA A 282 4.78 -1.99 24.76
N ASP A 283 3.83 -1.11 24.46
CA ASP A 283 2.40 -1.40 24.50
C ASP A 283 1.98 -2.42 23.43
N ILE A 284 2.77 -2.56 22.36
CA ILE A 284 2.48 -3.41 21.20
C ILE A 284 2.21 -4.88 21.59
N ALA A 285 2.99 -5.42 22.51
CA ALA A 285 2.87 -6.82 22.91
C ALA A 285 1.60 -7.10 23.75
N GLU A 286 0.99 -6.06 24.30
CA GLU A 286 -0.22 -6.14 25.13
C GLU A 286 -1.50 -6.04 24.30
N ARG A 287 -1.41 -5.65 23.02
CA ARG A 287 -2.54 -5.48 22.12
C ARG A 287 -2.82 -6.76 21.33
N GLY A 288 -4.10 -7.06 21.09
CA GLY A 288 -4.53 -8.24 20.34
C GLY A 288 -3.97 -9.55 20.91
N MET A 289 -3.86 -9.65 22.23
CA MET A 289 -3.21 -10.76 22.96
C MET A 289 -1.75 -11.01 22.52
N GLY A 290 -1.06 -9.99 22.00
CA GLY A 290 0.29 -10.09 21.46
C GLY A 290 0.39 -10.89 20.15
N SER A 291 -0.73 -11.28 19.54
CA SER A 291 -0.75 -12.18 18.37
C SER A 291 0.06 -11.65 17.19
N ARG A 292 -0.17 -10.39 16.78
CA ARG A 292 0.59 -9.76 15.69
C ARG A 292 2.04 -9.55 16.05
N SER A 293 2.33 -9.16 17.30
CA SER A 293 3.70 -8.99 17.79
C SER A 293 4.49 -10.29 17.69
N ASN A 294 3.94 -11.37 18.25
CA ASN A 294 4.54 -12.70 18.23
C ASN A 294 4.70 -13.25 16.82
N THR A 295 3.80 -12.89 15.89
CA THR A 295 3.83 -13.40 14.51
C THR A 295 4.78 -12.63 13.61
N PHE A 296 4.75 -11.30 13.63
CA PHE A 296 5.39 -10.44 12.63
C PHE A 296 6.52 -9.56 13.17
N ALA A 297 6.54 -9.26 14.47
CA ALA A 297 7.57 -8.41 15.09
C ALA A 297 8.65 -9.20 15.84
N SER A 298 8.34 -10.42 16.30
CA SER A 298 9.26 -11.27 17.07
C SER A 298 10.52 -11.70 16.28
N THR A 299 10.44 -11.68 14.95
CA THR A 299 11.55 -11.97 14.04
C THR A 299 11.95 -10.73 13.25
N LEU A 300 13.24 -10.40 13.31
CA LEU A 300 13.80 -9.25 12.59
C LEU A 300 13.93 -9.48 11.07
N ASN A 301 13.85 -10.72 10.61
CA ASN A 301 13.96 -11.08 9.20
C ASN A 301 12.76 -11.94 8.75
N TRP A 302 12.31 -11.76 7.51
CA TRP A 302 11.11 -12.40 6.99
C TRP A 302 11.06 -12.46 5.47
N TYR A 303 10.47 -13.55 4.98
CA TYR A 303 10.44 -13.94 3.58
C TYR A 303 11.85 -14.07 2.97
N ASP A 304 12.44 -15.25 3.12
CA ASP A 304 13.74 -15.56 2.50
C ASP A 304 13.52 -15.93 1.03
N ARG A 305 14.07 -15.12 0.13
CA ARG A 305 14.03 -15.37 -1.32
C ARG A 305 15.20 -16.23 -1.79
N GLY A 306 16.11 -16.59 -0.88
CA GLY A 306 17.26 -17.44 -1.13
C GLY A 306 18.40 -16.74 -1.87
N GLY A 307 19.51 -17.47 -2.01
CA GLY A 307 20.68 -17.04 -2.79
C GLY A 307 21.22 -15.67 -2.42
N THR A 308 21.46 -14.83 -3.44
CA THR A 308 21.91 -13.44 -3.30
C THR A 308 20.78 -12.45 -3.02
N ASP A 309 19.53 -12.87 -3.19
CA ASP A 309 18.34 -12.01 -3.03
C ASP A 309 17.97 -11.84 -1.56
N GLY A 310 18.29 -12.85 -0.74
CA GLY A 310 18.19 -12.80 0.72
C GLY A 310 16.78 -12.48 1.24
N TRP A 311 16.73 -11.88 2.42
CA TRP A 311 15.48 -11.56 3.11
C TRP A 311 14.80 -10.33 2.50
N ALA A 312 13.49 -10.43 2.23
CA ALA A 312 12.71 -9.30 1.76
C ALA A 312 12.58 -8.22 2.83
N ILE A 313 12.28 -8.64 4.05
CA ILE A 313 12.20 -7.78 5.21
C ILE A 313 13.34 -8.18 6.14
N ASP A 314 14.22 -7.25 6.49
CA ASP A 314 15.35 -7.52 7.39
C ASP A 314 15.73 -6.27 8.18
N ALA A 315 15.70 -6.39 9.51
CA ALA A 315 15.98 -5.33 10.47
C ALA A 315 17.26 -5.59 11.29
N ARG A 316 18.02 -6.64 10.97
CA ARG A 316 19.26 -6.99 11.68
C ARG A 316 20.41 -6.10 11.21
N SER A 317 21.14 -5.51 12.13
CA SER A 317 22.22 -4.55 11.82
C SER A 317 23.39 -5.14 11.02
N ASN A 318 23.62 -6.45 11.10
CA ASN A 318 24.72 -7.12 10.40
C ASN A 318 24.40 -7.49 8.94
N THR A 319 23.12 -7.65 8.59
CA THR A 319 22.67 -8.00 7.23
C THR A 319 21.94 -6.87 6.53
N ALA A 320 21.36 -5.92 7.28
CA ALA A 320 20.65 -4.74 6.79
C ALA A 320 21.14 -3.44 7.48
N PRO A 321 22.41 -3.05 7.30
CA PRO A 321 22.98 -1.87 7.97
C PRO A 321 22.33 -0.56 7.52
N THR A 322 21.88 -0.44 6.26
CA THR A 322 21.22 0.78 5.76
C THR A 322 19.83 0.92 6.38
N VAL A 323 19.06 -0.18 6.49
CA VAL A 323 17.78 -0.17 7.25
C VAL A 323 18.01 0.32 8.68
N TYR A 324 19.00 -0.24 9.37
CA TYR A 324 19.32 0.14 10.75
C TYR A 324 19.71 1.63 10.87
N GLN A 325 20.56 2.13 9.96
CA GLN A 325 20.98 3.53 9.95
C GLN A 325 19.82 4.49 9.65
N THR A 326 18.96 4.15 8.69
CA THR A 326 17.77 4.93 8.36
C THR A 326 16.81 4.98 9.54
N ALA A 327 16.55 3.84 10.19
CA ALA A 327 15.72 3.78 11.39
C ALA A 327 16.28 4.66 12.52
N ALA A 328 17.60 4.62 12.75
CA ALA A 328 18.26 5.46 13.74
C ALA A 328 18.20 6.97 13.39
N SER A 329 18.33 7.32 12.11
CA SER A 329 18.22 8.70 11.64
C SER A 329 16.80 9.25 11.83
N ILE A 330 15.78 8.44 11.51
CA ILE A 330 14.37 8.81 11.72
C ILE A 330 14.11 9.01 13.22
N ASP A 331 14.54 8.07 14.07
CA ASP A 331 14.42 8.19 15.52
C ASP A 331 15.14 9.43 16.07
N ALA A 332 16.31 9.78 15.53
CA ALA A 332 17.06 10.96 15.92
C ALA A 332 16.37 12.28 15.51
N SER A 333 15.54 12.25 14.46
CA SER A 333 14.80 13.43 13.99
C SER A 333 13.56 13.75 14.85
N LEU A 334 13.05 12.77 15.60
CA LEU A 334 11.89 12.97 16.47
C LEU A 334 12.23 13.78 17.73
N PRO A 335 11.32 14.64 18.21
CA PRO A 335 11.43 15.27 19.52
C PRO A 335 11.60 14.25 20.64
N THR A 336 12.24 14.68 21.73
CA THR A 336 12.59 13.78 22.85
C THR A 336 11.37 13.10 23.46
N ASN A 337 10.25 13.81 23.57
CA ASN A 337 8.98 13.29 24.11
C ASN A 337 8.24 12.33 23.15
N LEU A 338 8.69 12.21 21.89
CA LEU A 338 8.07 11.34 20.87
C LEU A 338 8.94 10.13 20.49
N LYS A 339 10.15 10.00 21.06
CA LYS A 339 11.09 8.92 20.72
C LYS A 339 10.58 7.51 20.98
N THR A 340 9.61 7.35 21.88
CA THR A 340 8.99 6.05 22.17
C THR A 340 7.61 5.89 21.55
N ASN A 341 7.05 6.95 20.94
CA ASN A 341 5.70 6.96 20.39
C ASN A 341 5.68 6.16 19.08
N ALA A 342 4.87 5.09 19.04
CA ALA A 342 4.84 4.16 17.92
C ALA A 342 4.31 4.81 16.64
N TYR A 343 3.25 5.62 16.75
CA TYR A 343 2.70 6.39 15.64
C TYR A 343 3.70 7.40 15.08
N ALA A 344 4.36 8.18 15.94
CA ALA A 344 5.31 9.20 15.51
C ALA A 344 6.44 8.60 14.68
N PHE A 345 7.01 7.48 15.13
CA PHE A 345 8.05 6.77 14.39
C PHE A 345 7.55 6.20 13.06
N ALA A 346 6.38 5.56 13.07
CA ALA A 346 5.80 4.98 11.86
C ALA A 346 5.43 6.06 10.83
N ARG A 347 4.85 7.17 11.29
CA ARG A 347 4.49 8.33 10.46
C ARG A 347 5.71 9.01 9.86
N ALA A 348 6.74 9.26 10.68
CA ALA A 348 8.00 9.84 10.22
C ALA A 348 8.67 8.94 9.18
N THR A 349 8.61 7.62 9.36
CA THR A 349 9.15 6.67 8.37
C THR A 349 8.37 6.71 7.06
N PHE A 350 7.04 6.74 7.12
CA PHE A 350 6.19 6.86 5.94
C PHE A 350 6.48 8.17 5.16
N ASP A 351 6.59 9.29 5.87
CA ASP A 351 6.90 10.58 5.25
C ASP A 351 8.32 10.61 4.66
N TRP A 352 9.30 10.04 5.37
CA TRP A 352 10.68 9.93 4.89
C TRP A 352 10.78 9.12 3.60
N LEU A 353 10.14 7.94 3.53
CA LEU A 353 10.16 7.14 2.29
C LEU A 353 9.51 7.89 1.13
N ASN A 354 8.40 8.59 1.38
CA ASN A 354 7.71 9.42 0.39
C ASN A 354 8.53 10.60 -0.14
N GLU A 355 9.46 11.11 0.67
CA GLU A 355 10.34 12.22 0.31
C GLU A 355 11.60 11.73 -0.41
N TYR A 356 12.20 10.62 0.05
CA TYR A 356 13.55 10.22 -0.33
C TYR A 356 13.64 8.99 -1.25
N VAL A 357 12.58 8.18 -1.37
CA VAL A 357 12.59 6.94 -2.16
C VAL A 357 11.62 7.05 -3.35
N PRO A 358 12.08 7.52 -4.53
CA PRO A 358 11.26 7.53 -5.73
C PRO A 358 10.91 6.13 -6.22
N TYR A 359 9.83 6.05 -7.00
CA TYR A 359 9.36 4.81 -7.62
C TYR A 359 10.31 4.32 -8.72
N ASP A 360 10.62 3.02 -8.71
CA ASP A 360 11.42 2.37 -9.74
C ASP A 360 10.56 1.70 -10.82
N THR A 361 10.55 2.28 -12.02
CA THR A 361 9.79 1.75 -13.15
C THR A 361 10.46 0.58 -13.86
N ASN A 362 11.74 0.35 -13.56
CA ASN A 362 12.56 -0.72 -14.09
C ASN A 362 12.98 -1.68 -12.98
N ALA A 363 12.18 -1.78 -11.92
CA ALA A 363 12.41 -2.69 -10.83
C ALA A 363 12.61 -4.12 -11.35
N PRO A 364 13.53 -4.89 -10.75
CA PRO A 364 13.84 -6.26 -11.18
C PRO A 364 12.63 -7.17 -11.07
N ASN A 365 12.66 -8.31 -11.77
CA ASN A 365 11.57 -9.30 -11.72
C ASN A 365 11.37 -9.86 -10.30
N ILE A 366 12.47 -10.17 -9.60
CA ILE A 366 12.45 -10.53 -8.17
C ILE A 366 12.58 -9.23 -7.39
N ALA A 367 11.59 -8.92 -6.55
CA ALA A 367 11.59 -7.70 -5.75
C ALA A 367 12.84 -7.64 -4.85
N ARG A 368 13.48 -6.48 -4.79
CA ARG A 368 14.53 -6.18 -3.81
C ARG A 368 13.99 -6.22 -2.38
N GLY A 369 14.87 -6.54 -1.43
CA GLY A 369 14.58 -6.41 0.00
C GLY A 369 14.66 -4.96 0.48
N GLY A 370 14.26 -4.71 1.72
CA GLY A 370 14.30 -3.37 2.31
C GLY A 370 15.69 -2.74 2.26
N GLU A 371 16.74 -3.51 2.61
CA GLU A 371 18.14 -3.06 2.50
C GLU A 371 18.51 -2.66 1.06
N GLN A 372 18.19 -3.53 0.10
CA GLN A 372 18.53 -3.32 -1.31
C GLN A 372 17.76 -2.12 -1.90
N CYS A 373 16.50 -1.92 -1.52
CA CYS A 373 15.70 -0.74 -1.89
C CYS A 373 16.34 0.55 -1.37
N LEU A 374 16.73 0.58 -0.09
CA LEU A 374 17.33 1.76 0.52
C LEU A 374 18.73 2.06 -0.04
N VAL A 375 19.55 1.03 -0.29
CA VAL A 375 20.88 1.18 -0.92
C VAL A 375 20.75 1.69 -2.35
N ALA A 376 19.75 1.22 -3.10
CA ALA A 376 19.48 1.71 -4.45
C ALA A 376 18.91 3.15 -4.46
N GLY A 377 18.32 3.59 -3.33
CA GLY A 377 17.64 4.88 -3.22
C GLY A 377 16.38 4.97 -4.07
N MET A 378 15.79 3.83 -4.46
CA MET A 378 14.55 3.72 -5.24
C MET A 378 13.98 2.31 -5.12
N GLY A 379 12.67 2.18 -5.32
CA GLY A 379 12.00 0.89 -5.38
C GLY A 379 10.58 1.00 -5.91
N ASP A 380 10.00 -0.09 -6.39
CA ASP A 380 8.56 -0.15 -6.69
C ASP A 380 7.73 -0.51 -5.42
N CYS A 381 6.46 -0.84 -5.57
CA CYS A 381 5.53 -0.84 -4.44
C CYS A 381 5.77 -1.93 -3.39
N ASP A 382 6.14 -3.15 -3.77
CA ASP A 382 6.55 -4.15 -2.78
C ASP A 382 7.94 -3.85 -2.22
N GLU A 383 8.88 -3.32 -3.00
CA GLU A 383 10.22 -2.95 -2.51
C GLU A 383 10.19 -1.80 -1.48
N GLN A 384 9.39 -0.76 -1.71
CA GLN A 384 9.20 0.31 -0.73
C GLN A 384 8.42 -0.18 0.49
N SER A 385 7.47 -1.09 0.31
CA SER A 385 6.81 -1.77 1.43
C SER A 385 7.81 -2.62 2.23
N ASN A 386 8.74 -3.30 1.57
CA ASN A 386 9.82 -4.05 2.22
C ASN A 386 10.70 -3.14 3.06
N ALA A 387 11.08 -1.97 2.54
CA ALA A 387 11.84 -0.96 3.27
C ALA A 387 11.07 -0.46 4.49
N PHE A 388 9.79 -0.07 4.32
CA PHE A 388 8.93 0.37 5.42
C PHE A 388 8.83 -0.69 6.51
N MET A 389 8.47 -1.92 6.15
CA MET A 389 8.33 -3.04 7.08
C MET A 389 9.65 -3.40 7.78
N SER A 390 10.79 -3.28 7.09
CA SER A 390 12.10 -3.53 7.70
C SER A 390 12.43 -2.50 8.78
N ILE A 391 12.14 -1.22 8.50
CA ILE A 391 12.33 -0.13 9.49
C ILE A 391 11.35 -0.29 10.66
N MET A 392 10.09 -0.66 10.41
CA MET A 392 9.10 -0.89 11.47
C MET A 392 9.52 -2.02 12.42
N ARG A 393 9.99 -3.14 11.87
CA ARG A 393 10.45 -4.28 12.67
C ARG A 393 11.68 -3.98 13.52
N HIS A 394 12.51 -3.03 13.11
CA HIS A 394 13.62 -2.56 13.95
C HIS A 394 13.13 -2.02 15.32
N LYS A 395 11.92 -1.45 15.37
CA LYS A 395 11.28 -0.97 16.60
C LYS A 395 10.26 -1.94 17.19
N GLY A 396 10.17 -3.16 16.67
CA GLY A 396 9.17 -4.14 17.10
C GLY A 396 7.74 -3.82 16.67
N ILE A 397 7.55 -2.95 15.66
CA ILE A 397 6.22 -2.66 15.12
C ILE A 397 5.80 -3.76 14.14
N PRO A 398 4.67 -4.46 14.37
CA PRO A 398 4.25 -5.55 13.51
C PRO A 398 3.72 -5.02 12.18
N THR A 399 4.23 -5.59 11.09
CA THR A 399 3.77 -5.31 9.73
C THR A 399 3.78 -6.55 8.86
N TRP A 400 2.82 -6.66 7.94
CA TRP A 400 2.66 -7.79 7.03
C TRP A 400 2.18 -7.35 5.65
N TYR A 401 2.39 -8.19 4.64
CA TYR A 401 2.02 -7.89 3.27
C TYR A 401 0.51 -7.87 3.05
N VAL A 402 0.10 -7.00 2.14
CA VAL A 402 -1.17 -7.12 1.42
C VAL A 402 -0.88 -6.98 -0.06
N PHE A 403 -1.50 -7.85 -0.86
CA PHE A 403 -1.41 -7.86 -2.31
C PHE A 403 -2.77 -7.73 -2.96
N GLY A 404 -2.76 -7.13 -4.14
CA GLY A 404 -3.94 -7.07 -4.99
C GLY A 404 -3.70 -6.18 -6.19
N ALA A 405 -4.72 -5.40 -6.57
CA ALA A 405 -4.63 -4.48 -7.68
C ALA A 405 -5.21 -3.12 -7.30
N LEU A 406 -4.64 -2.06 -7.88
CA LEU A 406 -5.15 -0.71 -7.77
C LEU A 406 -5.67 -0.25 -9.11
N THR A 407 -6.73 0.55 -9.06
CA THR A 407 -7.29 1.21 -10.23
C THR A 407 -7.31 2.71 -10.09
N ASP A 408 -7.42 3.44 -11.20
CA ASP A 408 -7.64 4.88 -11.17
C ASP A 408 -9.04 5.25 -10.62
N SER A 409 -9.33 6.54 -10.46
CA SER A 409 -10.62 6.97 -9.91
C SER A 409 -11.83 6.65 -10.80
N ASN A 410 -11.59 6.27 -12.06
CA ASN A 410 -12.61 5.95 -13.07
C ASN A 410 -12.66 4.44 -13.38
N PHE A 411 -11.90 3.63 -12.64
CA PHE A 411 -11.81 2.18 -12.81
C PHE A 411 -11.31 1.75 -14.21
N GLU A 412 -10.55 2.59 -14.92
CA GLU A 412 -10.13 2.33 -16.32
C GLU A 412 -8.81 1.56 -16.39
N ASN A 413 -7.83 1.90 -15.55
CA ASN A 413 -6.48 1.32 -15.61
C ASN A 413 -6.12 0.62 -14.31
N TRP A 414 -5.84 -0.68 -14.40
CA TRP A 414 -5.47 -1.51 -13.27
C TRP A 414 -4.00 -1.94 -13.28
N GLU A 415 -3.38 -1.86 -12.11
CA GLU A 415 -2.00 -2.27 -11.88
C GLU A 415 -1.93 -3.17 -10.65
N GLY A 416 -1.20 -4.28 -10.78
CA GLY A 416 -0.87 -5.14 -9.66
C GLY A 416 -0.05 -4.37 -8.63
N HIS A 417 -0.40 -4.50 -7.35
CA HIS A 417 0.14 -3.68 -6.29
C HIS A 417 0.37 -4.44 -4.99
N ALA A 418 1.31 -3.93 -4.20
CA ALA A 418 1.60 -4.39 -2.85
C ALA A 418 1.69 -3.21 -1.89
N TRP A 419 1.26 -3.44 -0.65
CA TRP A 419 1.39 -2.50 0.44
C TRP A 419 1.52 -3.24 1.77
N ALA A 420 1.67 -2.49 2.86
CA ALA A 420 1.78 -3.05 4.19
C ALA A 420 0.51 -2.80 5.00
N TYR A 421 0.14 -3.75 5.85
CA TYR A 421 -0.66 -3.47 7.03
C TYR A 421 0.26 -3.30 8.23
N ILE A 422 -0.18 -2.47 9.19
CA ILE A 422 0.55 -2.14 10.41
C ILE A 422 -0.37 -2.22 11.63
N LEU A 423 0.14 -2.76 12.73
CA LEU A 423 -0.51 -2.61 14.04
C LEU A 423 0.09 -1.40 14.78
N LEU A 424 -0.76 -0.48 15.23
CA LEU A 424 -0.36 0.63 16.08
C LEU A 424 -1.14 0.62 17.39
N PRO A 425 -0.47 0.61 18.56
CA PRO A 425 -1.13 0.66 19.85
C PRO A 425 -1.65 2.08 20.13
N MET A 426 -2.79 2.14 20.81
CA MET A 426 -3.21 3.37 21.51
C MET A 426 -2.62 3.38 22.93
N SER A 427 -2.45 4.56 23.53
CA SER A 427 -1.79 4.69 24.83
C SER A 427 -2.67 4.18 25.97
N ASN A 428 -2.06 3.62 27.01
CA ASN A 428 -2.79 3.14 28.19
C ASN A 428 -3.66 4.24 28.79
N GLU A 429 -3.13 5.47 28.88
CA GLU A 429 -3.87 6.62 29.41
C GLU A 429 -5.13 6.94 28.60
N TRP A 430 -5.05 6.88 27.26
CA TRP A 430 -6.21 7.09 26.41
C TRP A 430 -7.22 5.96 26.56
N CYS A 431 -6.76 4.70 26.58
CA CYS A 431 -7.62 3.53 26.73
C CYS A 431 -8.37 3.58 28.06
N GLU A 432 -7.65 3.79 29.17
CA GLU A 432 -8.21 3.90 30.52
C GLU A 432 -9.20 5.07 30.63
N GLN A 433 -8.85 6.24 30.09
CA GLN A 433 -9.75 7.41 30.10
C GLN A 433 -11.06 7.15 29.35
N LYS A 434 -11.01 6.33 28.30
CA LYS A 434 -12.17 5.98 27.47
C LYS A 434 -12.86 4.70 27.93
N GLY A 435 -12.34 4.01 28.95
CA GLY A 435 -12.83 2.70 29.39
C GLY A 435 -12.72 1.65 28.29
N VAL A 436 -11.71 1.72 27.41
CA VAL A 436 -11.48 0.75 26.34
C VAL A 436 -10.67 -0.41 26.90
N VAL A 437 -11.12 -1.64 26.64
CA VAL A 437 -10.41 -2.86 27.01
C VAL A 437 -9.06 -2.90 26.32
N ILE A 438 -8.00 -2.98 27.12
CA ILE A 438 -6.61 -2.82 26.67
C ILE A 438 -6.24 -3.73 25.51
N GLU A 439 -6.71 -4.97 25.53
CA GLU A 439 -6.44 -5.96 24.49
C GLU A 439 -7.01 -5.55 23.13
N THR A 440 -8.06 -4.73 23.09
CA THR A 440 -8.68 -4.21 21.85
C THR A 440 -8.20 -2.81 21.47
N CYS A 441 -7.39 -2.16 22.32
CA CYS A 441 -7.05 -0.75 22.20
C CYS A 441 -5.89 -0.50 21.21
N PHE A 442 -6.13 -0.78 19.94
CA PHE A 442 -5.18 -0.65 18.83
C PHE A 442 -5.89 -0.49 17.49
N VAL A 443 -5.13 -0.18 16.44
CA VAL A 443 -5.61 -0.24 15.05
C VAL A 443 -4.75 -1.17 14.21
N GLU A 444 -5.36 -1.87 13.24
CA GLU A 444 -4.67 -2.59 12.15
C GLU A 444 -4.99 -1.88 10.83
N GLY A 445 -4.08 -1.03 10.36
CA GLY A 445 -4.37 -0.13 9.26
C GLY A 445 -3.51 -0.35 8.02
N ALA A 446 -4.02 0.10 6.87
CA ALA A 446 -3.30 0.07 5.60
C ALA A 446 -2.26 1.20 5.49
N VAL A 447 -1.06 0.87 5.02
CA VAL A 447 0.00 1.83 4.68
C VAL A 447 0.52 1.51 3.28
N ASP A 448 0.23 2.40 2.34
CA ASP A 448 0.75 2.35 0.98
C ASP A 448 1.61 3.58 0.74
N VAL A 449 2.93 3.35 0.87
CA VAL A 449 3.96 4.37 0.74
C VAL A 449 3.92 5.00 -0.65
N VAL A 450 3.91 4.18 -1.71
CA VAL A 450 3.98 4.66 -3.10
C VAL A 450 2.81 5.57 -3.45
N ASN A 451 1.59 5.21 -3.06
CA ASN A 451 0.40 6.03 -3.35
C ASN A 451 0.07 7.05 -2.26
N ARG A 452 0.99 7.28 -1.31
CA ARG A 452 0.83 8.28 -0.25
C ARG A 452 -0.46 8.10 0.54
N LYS A 453 -0.83 6.84 0.83
CA LYS A 453 -1.99 6.48 1.65
C LYS A 453 -1.52 6.06 3.03
N TRP A 454 -1.69 6.95 4.00
CA TRP A 454 -1.40 6.70 5.40
C TRP A 454 -2.69 6.32 6.13
N LEU A 455 -2.76 5.06 6.61
CA LEU A 455 -3.87 4.57 7.44
C LEU A 455 -5.25 4.80 6.79
N VAL A 456 -5.34 4.55 5.49
CA VAL A 456 -6.58 4.68 4.70
C VAL A 456 -6.72 3.55 3.70
N HIS A 457 -7.94 3.03 3.58
CA HIS A 457 -8.38 2.15 2.49
C HIS A 457 -9.34 2.91 1.58
N THR A 458 -9.37 2.55 0.30
CA THR A 458 -10.16 3.26 -0.74
C THR A 458 -10.82 2.26 -1.68
N PRO A 459 -12.01 2.56 -2.24
CA PRO A 459 -12.69 1.65 -3.18
C PRO A 459 -11.95 1.36 -4.49
N THR A 460 -10.92 2.15 -4.80
CA THR A 460 -10.01 1.90 -5.94
C THR A 460 -8.97 0.79 -5.69
N VAL A 461 -9.09 0.09 -4.57
CA VAL A 461 -8.25 -1.05 -4.18
C VAL A 461 -9.09 -2.31 -4.28
N TYR A 462 -8.57 -3.30 -5.00
CA TYR A 462 -8.99 -4.70 -4.92
C TYR A 462 -7.97 -5.45 -4.07
N ILE A 463 -8.40 -5.97 -2.91
CA ILE A 463 -7.58 -6.79 -2.03
C ILE A 463 -7.72 -8.24 -2.48
N ASP A 464 -6.66 -8.79 -3.06
CA ASP A 464 -6.62 -10.18 -3.55
C ASP A 464 -6.20 -11.12 -2.42
N TRP A 465 -5.23 -10.69 -1.59
CA TRP A 465 -4.69 -11.51 -0.50
C TRP A 465 -4.07 -10.66 0.61
N ILE A 466 -4.40 -10.99 1.86
CA ILE A 466 -3.73 -10.46 3.05
C ILE A 466 -2.86 -11.58 3.62
N GLU A 467 -1.61 -11.25 3.95
CA GLU A 467 -0.67 -12.23 4.45
C GLU A 467 -1.16 -12.93 5.71
N LYS A 468 -1.07 -14.26 5.67
CA LYS A 468 -1.13 -15.13 6.83
C LYS A 468 0.21 -15.81 6.98
N ALA A 469 0.76 -15.81 8.19
CA ALA A 469 1.99 -16.54 8.49
C ALA A 469 1.82 -18.06 8.21
N PRO A 470 2.91 -18.78 7.92
CA PRO A 470 4.31 -18.33 7.86
C PRO A 470 4.67 -17.61 6.55
N TRP A 471 5.86 -16.99 6.51
CA TRP A 471 6.38 -16.24 5.36
C TRP A 471 6.42 -17.03 4.05
N THR A 472 6.48 -18.36 4.09
CA THR A 472 6.45 -19.22 2.89
C THR A 472 5.17 -19.06 2.07
N ASN A 473 4.11 -18.50 2.67
CA ASN A 473 2.89 -18.18 1.97
C ASN A 473 3.08 -16.98 1.01
N VAL A 474 4.00 -16.05 1.33
CA VAL A 474 4.37 -14.93 0.45
C VAL A 474 5.01 -15.47 -0.83
N ASP A 475 5.96 -16.40 -0.71
CA ASP A 475 6.55 -17.12 -1.85
C ASP A 475 5.48 -17.84 -2.68
N GLY A 476 4.53 -18.50 -1.99
CA GLY A 476 3.38 -19.14 -2.63
C GLY A 476 2.51 -18.18 -3.45
N TYR A 477 2.35 -16.93 -3.01
CA TYR A 477 1.60 -15.91 -3.74
C TYR A 477 2.35 -15.50 -5.01
N TYR A 478 3.66 -15.22 -4.89
CA TYR A 478 4.49 -14.84 -6.03
C TYR A 478 4.63 -15.97 -7.07
N SER A 479 4.57 -17.25 -6.70
CA SER A 479 4.77 -18.34 -7.65
C SER A 479 3.74 -18.37 -8.80
N GLY A 480 2.46 -18.09 -8.52
CA GLY A 480 1.38 -17.98 -9.49
C GLY A 480 1.09 -19.20 -10.39
N GLY A 481 1.85 -20.30 -10.28
CA GLY A 481 1.70 -21.49 -11.13
C GLY A 481 2.88 -21.75 -12.07
N SER A 482 2.72 -22.68 -13.02
CA SER A 482 3.77 -23.13 -13.95
C SER A 482 3.27 -23.23 -15.38
N MET A 483 4.18 -23.09 -16.34
CA MET A 483 3.87 -23.21 -17.78
C MET A 483 4.88 -24.12 -18.47
N GLN A 484 4.41 -24.86 -19.46
CA GLN A 484 5.23 -25.72 -20.32
C GLN A 484 4.79 -25.55 -21.78
N GLY A 485 5.72 -25.76 -22.72
CA GLY A 485 5.45 -25.62 -24.16
C GLY A 485 6.47 -24.72 -24.86
N ASN A 486 6.66 -24.97 -26.16
CA ASN A 486 7.53 -24.15 -27.00
C ASN A 486 6.78 -22.89 -27.45
N ASP A 487 7.40 -21.71 -27.36
CA ASP A 487 6.80 -20.40 -27.69
C ASP A 487 5.35 -20.22 -27.14
N PHE A 488 5.12 -20.74 -25.94
CA PHE A 488 3.87 -20.59 -25.19
C PHE A 488 3.96 -19.39 -24.24
N LYS A 489 3.06 -18.43 -24.40
CA LYS A 489 3.09 -17.14 -23.70
C LYS A 489 1.83 -16.95 -22.87
N ARG A 490 2.01 -16.37 -21.69
CA ARG A 490 0.96 -15.95 -20.78
C ARG A 490 1.07 -14.45 -20.54
N LEU A 491 -0.05 -13.77 -20.56
CA LEU A 491 -0.18 -12.41 -20.06
C LEU A 491 -1.34 -12.39 -19.08
N ARG A 492 -1.09 -11.96 -17.84
CA ARG A 492 -2.19 -11.60 -16.94
C ARG A 492 -2.46 -10.11 -17.00
N SER A 493 -3.72 -9.73 -16.93
CA SER A 493 -4.18 -8.34 -16.89
C SER A 493 -5.36 -8.20 -15.91
N PHE A 494 -5.67 -6.95 -15.56
CA PHE A 494 -6.85 -6.61 -14.76
C PHE A 494 -7.66 -5.57 -15.51
N PHE A 495 -8.98 -5.68 -15.49
CA PHE A 495 -9.89 -4.66 -16.00
C PHE A 495 -11.22 -4.67 -15.23
N THR A 496 -12.05 -3.64 -15.45
CA THR A 496 -13.39 -3.54 -14.87
C THR A 496 -14.44 -3.70 -15.96
N GLU A 497 -15.47 -4.52 -15.71
CA GLU A 497 -16.61 -4.69 -16.63
C GLU A 497 -17.70 -3.64 -16.41
N GLY A 498 -17.84 -3.22 -15.17
CA GLY A 498 -18.78 -2.19 -14.76
C GLY A 498 -18.50 -1.77 -13.32
N TYR A 499 -18.83 -0.52 -13.02
CA TYR A 499 -18.75 0.03 -11.67
C TYR A 499 -19.84 1.06 -11.43
N GLU A 500 -20.20 1.22 -10.17
CA GLU A 500 -21.07 2.28 -9.66
C GLU A 500 -20.38 2.93 -8.46
N ILE A 501 -20.31 4.26 -8.45
CA ILE A 501 -19.79 5.04 -7.31
C ILE A 501 -20.96 5.64 -6.56
N SER A 502 -20.95 5.52 -5.24
CA SER A 502 -21.94 6.09 -4.34
C SER A 502 -21.29 6.82 -3.16
N GLY A 503 -22.08 7.59 -2.41
CA GLY A 503 -21.62 8.39 -1.27
C GLY A 503 -20.84 9.67 -1.62
N GLY A 504 -20.31 9.80 -2.84
CA GLY A 504 -19.51 10.94 -3.30
C GLY A 504 -18.02 10.65 -3.27
N THR A 505 -17.20 11.69 -3.17
CA THR A 505 -15.73 11.57 -3.18
C THR A 505 -15.07 12.36 -2.05
N TRP A 506 -13.82 12.03 -1.74
CA TRP A 506 -12.97 12.71 -0.76
C TRP A 506 -11.54 12.87 -1.28
N ASN A 507 -10.78 13.78 -0.65
CA ASN A 507 -9.42 14.11 -1.06
C ASN A 507 -8.39 13.53 -0.09
N ASN A 508 -7.55 12.60 -0.56
CA ASN A 508 -6.34 12.17 0.14
C ASN A 508 -5.22 13.17 -0.12
N LYS A 509 -4.95 14.06 0.82
CA LYS A 509 -3.91 15.10 0.71
C LYS A 509 -2.54 14.52 1.07
N TRP A 510 -1.51 14.78 0.27
CA TRP A 510 -0.17 14.30 0.61
C TRP A 510 0.66 15.40 1.23
N ILE A 511 0.60 15.43 2.54
CA ILE A 511 1.32 16.37 3.35
C ILE A 511 1.93 15.58 4.49
N GLY A 512 3.24 15.74 4.69
CA GLY A 512 3.92 15.24 5.89
C GLY A 512 3.25 15.75 7.16
N GLU A 513 3.31 14.97 8.23
CA GLU A 513 2.87 15.45 9.53
C GLU A 513 4.02 16.20 10.19
N ASP A 514 3.76 17.43 10.66
CA ASP A 514 4.74 18.11 11.49
C ASP A 514 4.76 17.43 12.86
N LEU A 515 5.89 16.83 13.19
CA LEU A 515 6.12 16.13 14.44
C LEU A 515 7.05 16.93 15.37
N SER A 516 7.33 18.20 15.05
CA SER A 516 8.32 19.03 15.77
C SER A 516 7.86 19.63 17.10
#